data_AF-A0A7S4HSY3-F1
#
_entry.id   AF-A0A7S4HSY3-F1
#
_cell.length_a   1.000
_cell.length_b   1.000
_cell.length_c   1.000
_cell.angle_alpha   90.00
_cell.angle_beta   90.00
_cell.angle_gamma   90.00
#
_symmetry.space_group_name_H-M   'P 1'
#
loop_
_entity.id
_entity.type
_entity.pdbx_description
1 polymer ?
#
loop_
_entity_poly.entity_id
_entity_poly.type
_entity_poly.pdbx_seq_one_letter_code
_entity_poly.pdbx_strand_id
1 'polypeptide(L)'
;VSYSRSDRSLCKACKNCIGKGSLRMGIAVHSKTFDGTFQTYYHVKCYFNRKTKKKISTLDVEGFKGIKWSDQNKLRKLFGEPITEEVVPQTLEELAQKWKQNSLSLPEENELDWKIREWIDQYCTIAEAKEQLLINDQTTSGGEEDILRRLAQGIVYGALARCPLCKEGNLHYDDVSDEWSCKNYADAWSTCSY
;
A
#
# COMPACT_ATOMS: atom_id res chain seq x y z
N VAL A 1 2.64 7.39 -4.47
CA VAL A 1 1.90 8.01 -3.34
C VAL A 1 1.85 7.01 -2.20
N SER A 2 1.90 7.45 -0.94
CA SER A 2 1.80 6.52 0.20
C SER A 2 1.40 7.23 1.48
N TYR A 3 0.96 6.46 2.47
CA TYR A 3 0.82 6.95 3.84
C TYR A 3 2.19 7.04 4.52
N SER A 4 2.35 8.04 5.39
CA SER A 4 3.61 8.23 6.10
C SER A 4 3.80 7.17 7.18
N ARG A 5 4.86 6.37 7.08
CA ARG A 5 5.20 5.35 8.08
C ARG A 5 5.63 5.92 9.43
N SER A 6 6.11 7.16 9.44
CA SER A 6 6.53 7.89 10.63
C SER A 6 6.35 9.39 10.43
N ASP A 7 6.48 10.16 11.51
CA ASP A 7 6.43 11.62 11.55
C ASP A 7 7.79 12.30 11.29
N ARG A 8 8.83 11.51 10.97
CA ARG A 8 10.21 11.99 10.82
C ARG A 8 10.51 12.61 9.45
N SER A 9 9.67 12.36 8.45
CA SER A 9 9.89 12.90 7.11
C SER A 9 9.47 14.36 7.02
N LEU A 10 10.33 15.20 6.45
CA LEU A 10 10.03 16.61 6.19
C LEU A 10 9.50 16.79 4.77
N CYS A 11 8.48 17.64 4.62
CA CYS A 11 8.00 18.05 3.31
C CYS A 11 9.02 18.97 2.64
N LYS A 12 9.44 18.64 1.42
CA LYS A 12 10.50 19.39 0.72
C LYS A 12 10.10 20.83 0.35
N ALA A 13 8.81 21.14 0.27
CA ALA A 13 8.33 22.51 -0.02
C ALA A 13 8.28 23.41 1.22
N CYS A 14 7.47 23.04 2.23
CA CYS A 14 7.26 23.85 3.44
C CYS A 14 8.24 23.55 4.59
N LYS A 15 9.06 22.50 4.48
CA LYS A 15 10.01 22.02 5.50
C LYS A 15 9.41 21.56 6.83
N ASN A 16 8.09 21.48 6.94
CA ASN A 16 7.40 20.95 8.13
C ASN A 16 7.33 19.42 8.10
N CYS A 17 7.21 18.81 9.27
CA CYS A 17 7.01 17.37 9.43
C CYS A 17 5.71 16.90 8.75
N ILE A 18 5.77 15.69 8.18
CA ILE A 18 4.62 14.97 7.64
C ILE A 18 4.24 13.91 8.67
N GLY A 19 3.07 14.05 9.31
CA GLY A 19 2.67 13.18 10.42
C GLY A 19 2.50 11.70 10.02
N LYS A 20 2.71 10.77 10.97
CA LYS A 20 2.44 9.33 10.79
C LYS A 20 0.99 9.13 10.32
N GLY A 21 0.77 8.22 9.38
CA GLY A 21 -0.54 7.92 8.79
C GLY A 21 -1.07 8.98 7.83
N SER A 22 -0.42 10.14 7.66
CA SER A 22 -0.88 11.14 6.71
C SER A 22 -0.48 10.80 5.27
N LEU A 23 -1.38 11.09 4.32
CA LEU A 23 -1.12 10.88 2.89
C LEU A 23 -0.04 11.85 2.40
N ARG A 24 0.96 11.33 1.69
CA ARG A 24 2.06 12.12 1.13
C ARG A 24 2.41 11.67 -0.29
N MET A 25 2.94 12.61 -1.07
CA MET A 25 3.37 12.35 -2.44
C MET A 25 4.89 12.36 -2.54
N GLY A 26 5.45 11.31 -3.14
CA GLY A 26 6.88 11.16 -3.40
C GLY A 26 7.22 11.57 -4.82
N ILE A 27 8.41 12.15 -5.02
CA ILE A 27 9.06 12.24 -6.32
C ILE A 27 10.41 11.55 -6.23
N ALA A 28 10.65 10.61 -7.14
CA ALA A 28 11.95 9.99 -7.35
C ALA A 28 12.93 11.03 -7.91
N VAL A 29 14.03 11.26 -7.18
CA VAL A 29 15.10 12.15 -7.58
C VAL A 29 16.39 11.36 -7.58
N HIS A 30 17.24 11.57 -8.59
CA HIS A 30 18.56 10.97 -8.62
C HIS A 30 19.45 11.56 -7.52
N SER A 31 20.13 10.70 -6.78
CA SER A 31 21.07 11.14 -5.77
C SER A 31 22.33 11.71 -6.42
N LYS A 32 22.90 12.73 -5.79
CA LYS A 32 24.21 13.28 -6.17
C LYS A 32 25.36 12.59 -5.45
N THR A 33 25.06 11.82 -4.40
CA THR A 33 26.05 11.25 -3.49
C THR A 33 26.21 9.74 -3.62
N PHE A 34 25.23 9.07 -4.24
CA PHE A 34 25.30 7.63 -4.48
C PHE A 34 24.60 7.30 -5.80
N ASP A 35 24.99 6.18 -6.41
CA ASP A 35 24.38 5.71 -7.64
C ASP A 35 23.00 5.12 -7.33
N GLY A 36 21.98 5.95 -7.45
CA GLY A 36 20.61 5.53 -7.23
C GLY A 36 19.62 6.69 -7.19
N THR A 37 18.36 6.34 -7.03
CA THR A 37 17.27 7.30 -6.83
C THR A 37 16.78 7.23 -5.40
N PHE A 38 16.26 8.34 -4.91
CA PHE A 38 15.60 8.40 -3.60
C PHE A 38 14.33 9.22 -3.70
N GLN A 39 13.40 8.94 -2.79
CA GLN A 39 12.10 9.59 -2.77
C GLN A 39 12.16 10.89 -1.96
N THR A 40 11.77 11.99 -2.56
CA THR A 40 11.51 13.25 -1.86
C THR A 40 10.02 13.40 -1.61
N TYR A 41 9.64 13.59 -0.34
CA TYR A 41 8.23 13.64 0.05
C TYR A 41 7.70 15.07 0.16
N TYR A 42 6.41 15.22 -0.11
CA TYR A 42 5.64 16.45 -0.02
C TYR A 42 4.29 16.15 0.64
N HIS A 43 3.76 17.09 1.43
CA HIS A 43 2.33 17.08 1.74
C HIS A 43 1.54 17.14 0.42
N VAL A 44 0.36 16.53 0.35
CA VAL A 44 -0.48 16.51 -0.86
C VAL A 44 -0.71 17.94 -1.38
N LYS A 45 -1.14 18.87 -0.52
CA LYS A 45 -1.33 20.29 -0.90
C LYS A 45 -0.04 20.93 -1.44
N CYS A 46 1.08 20.69 -0.77
CA CYS A 46 2.38 21.19 -1.20
C CYS A 46 2.85 20.60 -2.53
N TYR A 47 2.47 19.36 -2.85
CA TYR A 47 2.77 18.72 -4.12
C TYR A 47 2.13 19.47 -5.29
N PHE A 48 0.83 19.80 -5.17
CA PHE A 48 0.05 20.49 -6.21
C PHE A 48 0.35 21.99 -6.32
N ASN A 49 0.83 22.62 -5.24
CA ASN A 49 1.24 24.03 -5.28
C ASN A 49 2.56 24.27 -6.04
N ARG A 50 3.27 23.22 -6.45
CA ARG A 50 4.52 23.36 -7.21
C ARG A 50 4.22 23.68 -8.66
N LYS A 51 5.06 24.53 -9.25
CA LYS A 51 5.06 24.80 -10.68
C LYS A 51 5.62 23.58 -11.42
N THR A 52 4.75 22.66 -11.84
CA THR A 52 5.10 21.55 -12.74
C THR A 52 4.70 21.88 -14.17
N LYS A 53 5.60 21.63 -15.13
CA LYS A 53 5.29 21.71 -16.57
C LYS A 53 4.76 20.39 -17.11
N LYS A 54 4.96 19.28 -16.39
CA LYS A 54 4.52 17.95 -16.80
C LYS A 54 3.05 17.77 -16.41
N LYS A 55 2.20 17.46 -17.39
CA LYS A 55 0.86 16.92 -17.13
C LYS A 55 1.06 15.49 -16.62
N ILE A 56 0.60 15.23 -15.40
CA ILE A 56 0.69 13.95 -14.71
C ILE A 56 -0.75 13.56 -14.39
N SER A 57 -1.10 12.30 -14.64
CA SER A 57 -2.40 11.71 -14.34
C SER A 57 -2.31 10.77 -13.13
N THR A 58 -3.45 10.25 -12.66
CA THR A 58 -3.46 9.23 -11.60
C THR A 58 -2.75 7.93 -12.03
N LEU A 59 -2.72 7.61 -13.33
CA LEU A 59 -2.03 6.43 -13.87
C LEU A 59 -0.51 6.53 -13.74
N ASP A 60 0.04 7.75 -13.75
CA ASP A 60 1.48 7.99 -13.59
C ASP A 60 1.93 7.93 -12.12
N VAL A 61 0.97 7.82 -11.18
CA VAL A 61 1.25 7.83 -9.75
C VAL A 61 1.34 6.40 -9.23
N GLU A 62 2.57 5.95 -9.05
CA GLU A 62 2.89 4.66 -8.41
C GLU A 62 2.22 4.54 -7.02
N GLY A 63 1.58 3.40 -6.72
CA GLY A 63 0.90 3.14 -5.45
C GLY A 63 -0.45 3.86 -5.28
N PHE A 64 -1.02 4.42 -6.36
CA PHE A 64 -2.34 5.05 -6.32
C PHE A 64 -3.46 4.06 -6.00
N LYS A 65 -3.43 2.84 -6.54
CA LYS A 65 -4.46 1.81 -6.29
C LYS A 65 -4.46 1.30 -4.84
N GLY A 66 -3.29 1.30 -4.18
CA GLY A 66 -3.14 0.81 -2.82
C GLY A 66 -3.61 1.73 -1.70
N ILE A 67 -3.91 3.01 -1.97
CA ILE A 67 -4.44 3.91 -0.93
C ILE A 67 -5.95 3.70 -0.76
N LYS A 68 -6.53 4.29 0.29
CA LYS A 68 -7.97 4.21 0.57
C LYS A 68 -8.75 4.83 -0.59
N TRP A 69 -9.84 4.19 -1.00
CA TRP A 69 -10.66 4.68 -2.12
C TRP A 69 -11.13 6.13 -1.96
N SER A 70 -11.50 6.53 -0.74
CA SER A 70 -11.88 7.92 -0.45
C SER A 70 -10.74 8.91 -0.73
N ASP A 71 -9.49 8.53 -0.48
CA ASP A 71 -8.31 9.33 -0.78
C ASP A 71 -7.92 9.25 -2.27
N GLN A 72 -8.18 8.13 -2.95
CA GLN A 72 -8.07 8.03 -4.41
C GLN A 72 -8.97 9.06 -5.10
N ASN A 73 -10.23 9.18 -4.65
CA ASN A 73 -11.18 10.15 -5.18
C ASN A 73 -10.75 11.60 -4.90
N LYS A 74 -10.21 11.89 -3.70
CA LYS A 74 -9.63 13.21 -3.41
C LYS A 74 -8.48 13.56 -4.35
N LEU A 75 -7.62 12.59 -4.65
CA LEU A 75 -6.53 12.79 -5.60
C LEU A 75 -7.03 12.94 -7.04
N ARG A 76 -7.98 12.13 -7.52
CA ARG A 76 -8.62 12.31 -8.84
C ARG A 76 -9.14 13.73 -9.02
N LYS A 77 -9.86 14.24 -8.00
CA LYS A 77 -10.35 15.63 -7.99
C LYS A 77 -9.22 16.66 -8.07
N LEU A 78 -8.11 16.45 -7.36
CA LEU A 78 -6.93 17.34 -7.43
C LEU A 78 -6.20 17.27 -8.77
N PHE A 79 -6.25 16.13 -9.46
CA PHE A 79 -5.76 15.96 -10.84
C PHE A 79 -6.75 16.47 -11.90
N GLY A 80 -7.98 16.83 -11.51
CA GLY A 80 -9.04 17.26 -12.44
C GLY A 80 -9.68 16.10 -13.21
N GLU A 81 -9.54 14.87 -12.71
CA GLU A 81 -10.15 13.67 -13.28
C GLU A 81 -11.54 13.42 -12.69
N PRO A 82 -12.45 12.75 -13.43
CA PRO A 82 -13.75 12.38 -12.91
C PRO A 82 -13.60 11.39 -11.75
N ILE A 83 -14.48 11.53 -10.77
CA ILE A 83 -14.64 10.56 -9.68
C ILE A 83 -15.33 9.34 -10.30
N THR A 84 -14.80 8.14 -10.01
CA THR A 84 -15.30 6.89 -10.60
C THR A 84 -16.54 6.39 -9.87
N GLU A 85 -16.54 6.40 -8.53
CA GLU A 85 -17.65 5.96 -7.68
C GLU A 85 -17.45 6.48 -6.24
N GLU A 86 -18.51 6.93 -5.59
CA GLU A 86 -18.50 7.22 -4.15
C GLU A 86 -18.73 5.93 -3.35
N VAL A 87 -17.84 5.67 -2.39
CA VAL A 87 -17.99 4.54 -1.48
C VAL A 87 -18.95 4.92 -0.37
N VAL A 88 -20.07 4.19 -0.29
CA VAL A 88 -20.95 4.24 0.87
C VAL A 88 -20.24 3.50 2.00
N PRO A 89 -20.00 4.13 3.17
CA PRO A 89 -19.34 3.47 4.29
C PRO A 89 -20.13 2.22 4.72
N GLN A 90 -19.46 1.06 4.68
CA GLN A 90 -20.04 -0.22 5.09
C GLN A 90 -19.33 -0.75 6.34
N THR A 91 -19.97 -1.62 7.10
CA THR A 91 -19.33 -2.33 8.22
C THR A 91 -18.40 -3.43 7.72
N LEU A 92 -17.48 -3.90 8.58
CA LEU A 92 -16.60 -5.01 8.21
C LEU A 92 -17.42 -6.29 7.98
N GLU A 93 -18.48 -6.49 8.76
CA GLU A 93 -19.39 -7.63 8.66
C GLU A 93 -20.17 -7.65 7.34
N GLU A 94 -20.69 -6.50 6.89
CA GLU A 94 -21.41 -6.39 5.61
C GLU A 94 -20.48 -6.70 4.43
N LEU A 95 -19.27 -6.14 4.43
CA LEU A 95 -18.27 -6.41 3.39
C LEU A 95 -17.84 -7.88 3.39
N ALA A 96 -17.67 -8.48 4.57
CA ALA A 96 -17.34 -9.90 4.69
C ALA A 96 -18.46 -10.81 4.16
N GLN A 97 -19.74 -10.43 4.32
CA GLN A 97 -20.86 -11.17 3.73
C GLN A 97 -20.84 -11.10 2.20
N LYS A 98 -20.60 -9.91 1.63
CA LYS A 98 -20.47 -9.73 0.18
C LYS A 98 -19.27 -10.48 -0.40
N TRP A 99 -18.15 -10.49 0.32
CA TRP A 99 -16.95 -11.24 -0.05
C TRP A 99 -17.26 -12.74 -0.17
N LYS A 100 -17.96 -13.32 0.82
CA LYS A 100 -18.39 -14.74 0.77
C LYS A 100 -19.30 -15.05 -0.43
N GLN A 101 -20.04 -14.05 -0.91
CA GLN A 101 -20.92 -14.16 -2.07
C GLN A 101 -20.21 -13.81 -3.39
N ASN A 102 -18.91 -13.49 -3.35
CA ASN A 102 -18.11 -13.03 -4.49
C ASN A 102 -18.77 -11.87 -5.25
N SER A 103 -19.28 -10.89 -4.49
CA SER A 103 -20.15 -9.80 -4.99
C SER A 103 -19.60 -8.40 -4.70
N LEU A 104 -18.34 -8.30 -4.28
CA LEU A 104 -17.69 -7.02 -4.03
C LEU A 104 -17.33 -6.32 -5.33
N SER A 105 -17.56 -5.01 -5.36
CA SER A 105 -16.96 -4.12 -6.34
C SER A 105 -15.53 -3.74 -5.95
N LEU A 106 -14.72 -3.26 -6.89
CA LEU A 106 -13.34 -2.84 -6.65
C LEU A 106 -13.18 -1.82 -5.50
N PRO A 107 -14.05 -0.79 -5.37
CA PRO A 107 -14.02 0.09 -4.20
C PRO A 107 -14.26 -0.64 -2.87
N GLU A 108 -15.16 -1.63 -2.86
CA GLU A 108 -15.52 -2.38 -1.65
C GLU A 108 -14.42 -3.39 -1.28
N GLU A 109 -13.74 -3.99 -2.26
CA GLU A 109 -12.54 -4.81 -2.02
C GLU A 109 -11.43 -3.99 -1.35
N ASN A 110 -11.18 -2.76 -1.84
CA ASN A 110 -10.22 -1.85 -1.21
C ASN A 110 -10.66 -1.48 0.21
N GLU A 111 -11.93 -1.18 0.44
CA GLU A 111 -12.45 -0.84 1.76
C GLU A 111 -12.35 -2.01 2.74
N LEU A 112 -12.67 -3.22 2.29
CA LEU A 112 -12.55 -4.45 3.09
C LEU A 112 -11.10 -4.66 3.55
N ASP A 113 -10.13 -4.61 2.63
CA ASP A 113 -8.71 -4.75 2.95
C ASP A 113 -8.26 -3.69 3.98
N TRP A 114 -8.59 -2.41 3.77
CA TRP A 114 -8.23 -1.35 4.72
C TRP A 114 -8.87 -1.52 6.09
N LYS A 115 -10.15 -1.92 6.16
CA LYS A 115 -10.83 -2.18 7.44
C LYS A 115 -10.22 -3.34 8.19
N ILE A 116 -9.80 -4.40 7.49
CA ILE A 116 -9.09 -5.52 8.12
C ILE A 116 -7.75 -5.05 8.67
N ARG A 117 -6.97 -4.26 7.91
CA ARG A 117 -5.70 -3.70 8.38
C ARG A 117 -5.88 -2.85 9.63
N GLU A 118 -6.89 -1.98 9.66
CA GLU A 118 -7.22 -1.14 10.82
C GLU A 118 -7.69 -1.97 12.02
N TRP A 119 -8.49 -3.02 11.79
CA TRP A 119 -8.92 -3.93 12.83
C TRP A 119 -7.72 -4.66 13.46
N ILE A 120 -6.78 -5.15 12.65
CA ILE A 120 -5.55 -5.79 13.16
C ILE A 120 -4.75 -4.77 13.98
N ASP A 121 -4.54 -3.55 13.49
CA ASP A 121 -3.78 -2.51 14.19
C ASP A 121 -4.43 -2.11 15.53
N GLN A 122 -5.76 -2.16 15.61
CA GLN A 122 -6.51 -1.84 16.82
C GLN A 122 -6.45 -2.96 17.88
N TYR A 123 -6.50 -4.23 17.46
CA TYR A 123 -6.71 -5.37 18.36
C TYR A 123 -5.50 -6.30 18.51
N CYS A 124 -4.46 -6.15 17.69
CA CYS A 124 -3.27 -6.98 17.73
C CYS A 124 -2.00 -6.13 17.78
N THR A 125 -1.06 -6.53 18.63
CA THR A 125 0.29 -6.01 18.58
C THR A 125 1.04 -6.57 17.36
N ILE A 126 2.09 -5.87 16.93
CA ILE A 126 2.96 -6.36 15.83
C ILE A 126 3.58 -7.72 16.15
N ALA A 127 3.84 -8.01 17.43
CA ALA A 127 4.40 -9.30 17.85
C ALA A 127 3.40 -10.44 17.64
N GLU A 128 2.15 -10.26 18.08
CA GLU A 128 1.06 -11.22 17.87
C GLU A 128 0.76 -11.39 16.37
N ALA A 129 0.74 -10.30 15.60
CA ALA A 129 0.55 -10.37 14.15
C ALA A 129 1.65 -11.19 13.46
N LYS A 130 2.91 -11.07 13.90
CA LYS A 130 4.03 -11.90 13.39
C LYS A 130 3.90 -13.36 13.80
N GLU A 131 3.40 -13.64 15.00
CA GLU A 131 3.13 -15.01 15.45
C GLU A 131 2.05 -15.67 14.58
N GLN A 132 0.96 -14.96 14.28
CA GLN A 132 -0.09 -15.45 13.38
C GLN A 132 0.45 -15.74 11.98
N LEU A 133 1.31 -14.87 11.44
CA LEU A 133 1.97 -15.11 10.15
C LEU A 133 2.88 -16.35 10.21
N LEU A 134 3.65 -16.52 11.29
CA LEU A 134 4.54 -17.66 11.47
C LEU A 134 3.77 -18.99 11.52
N ILE A 135 2.66 -19.04 12.25
CA ILE A 135 1.78 -20.22 12.33
C ILE A 135 1.26 -20.63 10.95
N ASN A 136 1.07 -19.66 10.05
CA ASN A 136 0.59 -19.87 8.69
C ASN A 136 1.72 -20.01 7.64
N ASP A 137 2.96 -20.25 8.07
CA ASP A 137 4.13 -20.40 7.20
C ASP A 137 4.34 -19.19 6.26
N GLN A 138 4.10 -17.99 6.78
CA GLN A 138 4.25 -16.72 6.07
C GLN A 138 5.47 -15.93 6.56
N THR A 139 6.07 -15.15 5.67
CA THR A 139 7.18 -14.25 6.02
C THR A 139 6.80 -13.23 7.11
N THR A 140 7.67 -13.05 8.12
CA THR A 140 7.47 -12.11 9.25
C THR A 140 8.38 -10.88 9.19
N SER A 141 9.14 -10.71 8.11
CA SER A 141 9.98 -9.54 7.84
C SER A 141 9.20 -8.40 7.18
N GLY A 142 9.76 -7.19 7.26
CA GLY A 142 9.16 -5.95 6.75
C GLY A 142 8.82 -4.94 7.84
N GLY A 143 8.31 -3.78 7.43
CA GLY A 143 7.79 -2.78 8.35
C GLY A 143 6.41 -3.15 8.90
N GLU A 144 5.92 -2.38 9.88
CA GLU A 144 4.58 -2.53 10.48
C GLU A 144 3.47 -2.68 9.41
N GLU A 145 3.46 -1.79 8.41
CA GLU A 145 2.50 -1.81 7.30
C GLU A 145 2.59 -3.09 6.45
N ASP A 146 3.79 -3.64 6.24
CA ASP A 146 3.97 -4.87 5.47
C ASP A 146 3.41 -6.08 6.21
N ILE A 147 3.54 -6.10 7.55
CA ILE A 147 2.99 -7.15 8.42
C ILE A 147 1.46 -7.09 8.42
N LEU A 148 0.87 -5.90 8.63
CA LEU A 148 -0.57 -5.71 8.63
C LEU A 148 -1.19 -6.10 7.28
N ARG A 149 -0.60 -5.66 6.17
CA ARG A 149 -1.06 -6.03 4.83
C ARG A 149 -0.99 -7.54 4.61
N ARG A 150 0.13 -8.19 4.95
CA ARG A 150 0.28 -9.63 4.74
C ARG A 150 -0.72 -10.43 5.55
N LEU A 151 -0.97 -10.03 6.80
CA LEU A 151 -1.96 -10.69 7.64
C LEU A 151 -3.38 -10.44 7.13
N ALA A 152 -3.70 -9.22 6.67
CA ALA A 152 -4.98 -8.93 6.03
C ALA A 152 -5.22 -9.79 4.78
N GLN A 153 -4.21 -9.90 3.90
CA GLN A 153 -4.26 -10.81 2.75
C GLN A 153 -4.45 -12.27 3.18
N GLY A 154 -3.79 -12.70 4.26
CA GLY A 154 -3.98 -14.03 4.84
C GLY A 154 -5.39 -14.29 5.36
N ILE A 155 -6.05 -13.27 5.91
CA ILE A 155 -7.45 -13.35 6.37
C ILE A 155 -8.42 -13.47 5.19
N VAL A 156 -8.19 -12.68 4.14
CA VAL A 156 -9.07 -12.65 2.96
C VAL A 156 -8.84 -13.88 2.08
N TYR A 157 -7.60 -14.12 1.66
CA TYR A 157 -7.29 -15.13 0.65
C TYR A 157 -6.83 -16.47 1.24
N GLY A 158 -6.63 -16.54 2.56
CA GLY A 158 -6.00 -17.68 3.22
C GLY A 158 -4.47 -17.61 3.20
N ALA A 159 -3.82 -18.63 3.78
CA ALA A 159 -2.37 -18.72 3.80
C ALA A 159 -1.80 -18.76 2.37
N LEU A 160 -1.03 -17.73 2.01
CA LEU A 160 -0.52 -17.56 0.65
C LEU A 160 0.54 -18.60 0.35
N ALA A 161 0.38 -19.27 -0.79
CA ALA A 161 1.25 -20.35 -1.21
C ALA A 161 2.71 -19.89 -1.37
N ARG A 162 3.62 -20.87 -1.27
CA ARG A 162 5.02 -20.66 -1.65
C ARG A 162 5.11 -20.34 -3.14
N CYS A 163 6.05 -19.49 -3.48
CA CYS A 163 6.35 -19.06 -4.84
C CYS A 163 6.71 -20.30 -5.69
N PRO A 164 6.07 -20.51 -6.84
CA PRO A 164 6.33 -21.68 -7.67
C PRO A 164 7.74 -21.66 -8.31
N LEU A 165 8.38 -20.49 -8.42
CA LEU A 165 9.72 -20.35 -9.00
C LEU A 165 10.83 -20.62 -7.97
N CYS A 166 10.91 -19.81 -6.92
CA CYS A 166 11.98 -19.95 -5.92
C CYS A 166 11.68 -21.00 -4.84
N LYS A 167 10.43 -21.44 -4.70
CA LYS A 167 9.94 -22.41 -3.69
C LYS A 167 10.11 -22.01 -2.23
N GLU A 168 10.85 -20.94 -1.96
CA GLU A 168 11.13 -20.42 -0.62
C GLU A 168 10.32 -19.16 -0.29
N GLY A 169 10.09 -18.25 -1.23
CA GLY A 169 9.29 -17.04 -0.94
C GLY A 169 7.81 -17.36 -0.79
N ASN A 170 7.05 -16.57 -0.04
CA ASN A 170 5.58 -16.54 -0.17
C ASN A 170 5.17 -15.52 -1.24
N LEU A 171 4.11 -15.83 -1.97
CA LEU A 171 3.47 -14.84 -2.84
C LEU A 171 2.82 -13.75 -1.99
N HIS A 172 2.74 -12.54 -2.54
CA HIS A 172 1.94 -11.46 -1.97
C HIS A 172 1.40 -10.59 -3.10
N TYR A 173 0.26 -9.96 -2.84
CA TYR A 173 -0.29 -8.99 -3.78
C TYR A 173 0.40 -7.64 -3.59
N ASP A 174 0.92 -7.08 -4.67
CA ASP A 174 1.51 -5.75 -4.68
C ASP A 174 0.51 -4.72 -5.19
N ASP A 175 -0.01 -3.90 -4.27
CA ASP A 175 -0.96 -2.84 -4.55
C ASP A 175 -0.41 -1.75 -5.52
N VAL A 176 0.90 -1.75 -5.76
CA VAL A 176 1.58 -0.83 -6.69
C VAL A 176 1.50 -1.33 -8.13
N SER A 177 1.89 -2.59 -8.37
CA SER A 177 1.88 -3.20 -9.71
C SER A 177 0.53 -3.82 -10.07
N ASP A 178 -0.38 -3.99 -9.09
CA ASP A 178 -1.67 -4.67 -9.26
C ASP A 178 -1.49 -6.16 -9.64
N GLU A 179 -0.40 -6.76 -9.18
CA GLU A 179 0.04 -8.10 -9.55
C GLU A 179 0.53 -8.88 -8.32
N TRP A 180 0.42 -10.21 -8.39
CA TRP A 180 1.04 -11.10 -7.43
C TRP A 180 2.53 -11.20 -7.71
N SER A 181 3.36 -10.96 -6.71
CA SER A 181 4.82 -11.01 -6.86
C SER A 181 5.53 -11.77 -5.74
N CYS A 182 6.75 -12.20 -6.02
CA CYS A 182 7.65 -12.78 -5.02
C CYS A 182 8.77 -11.80 -4.65
N LYS A 183 8.92 -11.51 -3.35
CA LYS A 183 10.00 -10.66 -2.82
C LYS A 183 11.25 -11.42 -2.39
N ASN A 184 11.29 -12.73 -2.56
CA ASN A 184 12.45 -13.52 -2.22
C ASN A 184 13.52 -13.45 -3.31
N TYR A 185 14.72 -13.90 -2.98
CA TYR A 185 15.77 -14.12 -3.95
C TYR A 185 15.53 -15.41 -4.75
N ALA A 186 15.88 -15.39 -6.04
CA ALA A 186 15.94 -16.62 -6.84
C ALA A 186 17.23 -17.40 -6.51
N ASP A 187 18.31 -16.65 -6.31
CA ASP A 187 19.64 -17.13 -5.94
C ASP A 187 20.42 -16.03 -5.19
N ALA A 188 21.70 -16.26 -4.91
CA ALA A 188 22.53 -15.31 -4.17
C ALA A 188 22.74 -13.94 -4.86
N TRP A 189 22.37 -13.80 -6.14
CA TRP A 189 22.71 -12.63 -6.96
C TRP A 189 21.48 -11.92 -7.53
N SER A 190 20.35 -12.60 -7.64
CA SER A 190 19.15 -12.11 -8.33
C SER A 190 17.87 -12.29 -7.52
N THR A 191 16.98 -11.31 -7.64
CA THR A 191 15.63 -11.38 -7.05
C THR A 191 14.76 -12.32 -7.86
N CYS A 192 13.80 -12.97 -7.19
CA CYS A 192 12.79 -13.78 -7.87
C CYS A 192 11.98 -12.91 -8.83
N SER A 193 11.76 -13.41 -10.04
CA SER A 193 11.06 -12.71 -11.12
C SER A 193 9.61 -13.18 -11.31
N TYR A 194 9.03 -13.79 -10.26
CA TYR A 194 7.60 -14.08 -10.24
C TYR A 194 6.84 -12.79 -9.99
#